data_AF-A0A7V9P281-F1
#
_entry.id   AF-A0A7V9P281-F1
#
_cell.length_a   1.000
_cell.length_b   1.000
_cell.length_c   1.000
_cell.angle_alpha   90.00
_cell.angle_beta   90.00
_cell.angle_gamma   90.00
#
_symmetry.space_group_name_H-M   'P 1'
#
loop_
_entity.id
_entity.type
_entity.pdbx_description
1 polymer ?
#
loop_
_entity_poly.entity_id
_entity_poly.type
_entity_poly.pdbx_seq_one_letter_code
_entity_poly.pdbx_strand_id
1 'polypeptide(L)'
;MASDWERLQVKLKERFEEEMDYDAILFIIGLQELSKPFKKYKKDEKLEVMHIAICSLLEPFGFYEFEGRDKDGWPHWKLKENLPHLDAKQQNKLIIDAIIDYFKKDGFI
;
A
#
# COMPACT_ATOMS: atom_id res chain seq x y z
N MET A 1 -10.75 23.75 -1.76
CA MET A 1 -11.07 22.44 -1.18
C MET A 1 -9.75 21.69 -1.05
N ALA A 2 -9.37 21.25 0.15
CA ALA A 2 -8.14 20.46 0.30
C ALA A 2 -8.30 19.13 -0.43
N SER A 3 -7.28 18.74 -1.18
CA SER A 3 -7.20 17.48 -1.91
C SER A 3 -7.25 16.31 -0.93
N ASP A 4 -7.77 15.15 -1.33
CA ASP A 4 -7.83 13.98 -0.45
C ASP A 4 -6.45 13.56 0.07
N TRP A 5 -5.41 13.75 -0.75
CA TRP A 5 -4.02 13.58 -0.35
C TRP A 5 -3.61 14.49 0.81
N GLU A 6 -4.00 15.76 0.76
CA GLU A 6 -3.67 16.72 1.84
C GLU A 6 -4.38 16.32 3.14
N ARG A 7 -5.63 15.85 3.05
CA ARG A 7 -6.36 15.32 4.22
C ARG A 7 -5.66 14.10 4.81
N LEU A 8 -5.22 13.19 3.95
CA LEU A 8 -4.46 12.01 4.35
C LEU A 8 -3.15 12.43 5.05
N GLN A 9 -2.38 13.33 4.45
CA GLN A 9 -1.13 13.84 5.01
C GLN A 9 -1.35 14.47 6.40
N VAL A 10 -2.41 15.27 6.58
CA VAL A 10 -2.75 15.84 7.89
C VAL A 10 -3.05 14.74 8.91
N LYS A 11 -3.92 13.78 8.57
CA LYS A 11 -4.27 12.66 9.47
C LYS A 11 -3.07 11.79 9.83
N LEU A 12 -2.20 11.53 8.87
CA LEU A 12 -0.98 10.76 9.07
C LEU A 12 0.00 11.52 9.96
N LYS A 13 0.17 12.82 9.74
CA LYS A 13 0.98 13.70 10.59
C LYS A 13 0.43 13.78 12.02
N GLU A 14 -0.88 13.80 12.21
CA GLU A 14 -1.50 13.74 13.54
C GLU A 14 -1.26 12.39 14.24
N ARG A 15 -1.17 11.30 13.48
CA ARG A 15 -0.98 9.94 14.03
C ARG A 15 0.47 9.57 14.31
N PHE A 16 1.39 10.02 13.46
CA PHE A 16 2.80 9.64 13.48
C PHE A 16 3.74 10.79 13.84
N GLU A 17 3.21 12.01 14.02
CA GLU A 17 3.96 13.23 14.34
C GLU A 17 5.02 13.61 13.29
N GLU A 18 5.04 12.92 12.15
CA GLU A 18 6.02 13.07 11.07
C GLU A 18 5.31 13.11 9.71
N GLU A 19 5.89 13.86 8.76
CA GLU A 19 5.44 13.86 7.37
C GLU A 19 5.93 12.59 6.69
N MET A 20 5.01 11.85 6.06
CA MET A 20 5.32 10.57 5.45
C MET A 20 5.24 10.65 3.94
N ASP A 21 6.33 10.23 3.29
CA ASP A 21 6.36 10.02 1.86
C ASP A 21 5.48 8.82 1.45
N TYR A 22 5.13 8.74 0.16
CA TYR A 22 4.32 7.64 -0.36
C TYR A 22 4.97 6.26 -0.09
N ASP A 23 6.31 6.15 -0.13
CA ASP A 23 7.03 4.92 0.21
C ASP A 23 6.80 4.49 1.66
N ALA A 24 6.82 5.45 2.60
CA ALA A 24 6.56 5.17 4.01
C ALA A 24 5.11 4.75 4.24
N ILE A 25 4.18 5.39 3.53
CA ILE A 25 2.75 5.05 3.58
C ILE A 25 2.51 3.63 3.03
N LEU A 26 3.11 3.30 1.87
CA LEU A 26 3.06 1.95 1.32
C LEU A 26 3.58 0.94 2.32
N PHE A 27 4.72 1.22 2.96
CA PHE A 27 5.27 0.31 3.97
C PHE A 27 4.30 0.08 5.13
N ILE A 28 3.64 1.12 5.63
CA ILE A 28 2.65 1.00 6.72
C ILE A 28 1.43 0.19 6.28
N ILE A 29 0.90 0.45 5.08
CA ILE A 29 -0.21 -0.34 4.50
C ILE A 29 0.20 -1.81 4.43
N GLY A 30 1.38 -2.09 3.91
CA GLY A 30 1.89 -3.46 3.80
C GLY A 30 2.02 -4.15 5.16
N LEU A 31 2.47 -3.41 6.20
CA LEU A 31 2.53 -3.93 7.58
C LEU A 31 1.13 -4.22 8.14
N GLN A 32 0.15 -3.37 7.86
CA GLN A 32 -1.23 -3.54 8.28
C GLN A 32 -1.84 -4.81 7.65
N GLU A 33 -1.66 -4.98 6.33
CA GLU A 33 -2.14 -6.15 5.58
C GLU A 33 -1.44 -7.45 6.00
N LEU A 34 -0.15 -7.37 6.33
CA LEU A 34 0.59 -8.50 6.87
C LEU A 34 0.03 -8.95 8.23
N SER A 35 -0.65 -8.07 8.97
CA SER A 35 -1.29 -8.36 10.27
C SER A 35 -0.35 -9.08 11.26
N LYS A 36 0.96 -8.82 11.15
CA LYS A 36 1.99 -9.38 12.03
C LYS A 36 2.50 -8.30 12.99
N PRO A 37 2.88 -8.67 14.22
CA PRO A 37 3.52 -7.74 15.14
C PRO A 37 4.80 -7.18 14.53
N PHE A 38 5.07 -5.90 14.80
CA PHE A 38 6.28 -5.22 14.34
C PHE A 38 7.52 -6.01 14.76
N LYS A 39 8.24 -6.54 13.77
CA LYS A 39 9.55 -7.18 13.94
C LYS A 39 10.59 -6.42 13.13
N LYS A 40 11.87 -6.59 13.46
CA LYS A 40 12.95 -6.07 12.61
C LYS A 40 12.96 -6.83 11.29
N TYR A 41 12.36 -6.23 10.25
CA TYR A 41 12.39 -6.76 8.90
C TYR A 41 13.78 -6.59 8.29
N LYS A 42 14.31 -7.66 7.69
CA LYS A 42 15.51 -7.62 6.84
C LYS A 42 15.24 -6.80 5.59
N LYS A 43 16.30 -6.42 4.85
CA LYS A 43 16.16 -5.63 3.61
C LYS A 43 15.21 -6.30 2.61
N ASP A 44 15.36 -7.61 2.42
CA ASP A 44 14.49 -8.40 1.53
C ASP A 44 13.03 -8.41 2.01
N GLU A 45 12.81 -8.62 3.31
CA GLU A 45 11.46 -8.60 3.87
C GLU A 45 10.78 -7.23 3.72
N LYS A 46 11.54 -6.12 3.73
CA LYS A 46 10.96 -4.80 3.47
C LYS A 46 10.44 -4.67 2.04
N LEU A 47 11.16 -5.22 1.07
CA LEU A 47 10.73 -5.23 -0.33
C LEU A 47 9.43 -6.03 -0.48
N GLU A 48 9.35 -7.18 0.18
CA GLU A 48 8.14 -8.00 0.21
C GLU A 48 6.95 -7.24 0.84
N VAL A 49 7.16 -6.51 1.94
CA VAL A 49 6.10 -5.66 2.56
C VAL A 49 5.61 -4.57 1.61
N MET A 50 6.52 -3.91 0.88
CA MET A 50 6.09 -2.94 -0.13
C MET A 50 5.31 -3.59 -1.27
N HIS A 51 5.71 -4.79 -1.69
CA HIS A 51 4.99 -5.55 -2.70
C HIS A 51 3.59 -5.94 -2.23
N ILE A 52 3.45 -6.40 -0.97
CA ILE A 52 2.16 -6.65 -0.31
C ILE A 52 1.26 -5.41 -0.39
N ALA A 53 1.79 -4.23 -0.04
CA ALA A 53 1.03 -2.99 -0.10
C ALA A 53 0.53 -2.70 -1.52
N ILE A 54 1.42 -2.75 -2.52
CA ILE A 54 1.07 -2.49 -3.92
C ILE A 54 0.04 -3.50 -4.43
N CYS A 55 0.23 -4.79 -4.16
CA CYS A 55 -0.72 -5.82 -4.54
C CYS A 55 -2.10 -5.60 -3.92
N SER A 56 -2.17 -5.26 -2.63
CA SER A 56 -3.42 -4.97 -1.93
C SER A 56 -4.12 -3.73 -2.49
N LEU A 57 -3.34 -2.69 -2.81
CA LEU A 57 -3.83 -1.46 -3.43
C LEU A 57 -4.37 -1.69 -4.85
N LEU A 58 -3.75 -2.59 -5.61
CA LEU A 58 -4.10 -2.88 -7.00
C LEU A 58 -5.07 -4.06 -7.18
N GLU A 59 -5.34 -4.82 -6.12
CA GLU A 59 -6.39 -5.84 -6.06
C GLU A 59 -7.77 -5.31 -6.48
N PRO A 60 -8.30 -4.20 -5.94
CA PRO A 60 -9.61 -3.67 -6.34
C PRO A 60 -9.64 -3.17 -7.80
N PHE A 61 -8.49 -2.98 -8.43
CA PHE A 61 -8.38 -2.63 -9.84
C PHE A 61 -8.40 -3.86 -10.76
N GLY A 62 -8.34 -5.08 -10.20
CA GLY A 62 -8.39 -6.34 -10.93
C GLY A 62 -7.04 -6.83 -11.46
N PHE A 63 -5.94 -6.14 -11.16
CA PHE A 63 -4.59 -6.55 -11.59
C PHE A 63 -4.07 -7.75 -10.78
N TYR A 64 -4.39 -7.77 -9.48
CA TYR A 64 -3.95 -8.80 -8.54
C TYR A 64 -5.15 -9.46 -7.88
N GLU A 65 -5.05 -10.76 -7.61
CA GLU A 65 -6.04 -11.52 -6.85
C GLU A 65 -5.36 -12.18 -5.66
N PHE A 66 -5.92 -11.99 -4.47
CA PHE A 66 -5.41 -12.63 -3.27
C PHE A 66 -5.53 -14.16 -3.39
N GLU A 67 -4.38 -14.86 -3.37
CA GLU A 67 -4.32 -16.32 -3.55
C GLU A 67 -4.35 -17.06 -2.20
N GLY A 68 -3.86 -16.41 -1.14
CA GLY A 68 -3.83 -16.98 0.21
C GLY A 68 -2.62 -16.51 1.00
N ARG A 69 -2.30 -17.25 2.07
CA ARG A 69 -1.08 -17.03 2.86
C ARG A 69 -0.17 -18.26 2.81
N ASP A 70 1.13 -18.06 2.72
CA ASP A 70 2.10 -19.16 2.80
C ASP A 70 2.30 -19.68 4.24
N LYS A 71 3.23 -20.62 4.40
CA LYS A 71 3.54 -21.28 5.68
C LYS A 71 4.12 -20.34 6.73
N ASP A 72 4.80 -19.29 6.31
CA ASP A 72 5.32 -18.23 7.17
C ASP A 72 4.25 -17.17 7.45
N GLY A 73 3.09 -17.28 6.79
CA GLY A 73 1.92 -16.43 6.97
C GLY A 73 2.04 -15.09 6.24
N TRP A 74 2.83 -15.01 5.17
CA TRP A 74 2.80 -13.84 4.30
C TRP A 74 1.63 -13.95 3.32
N PRO A 75 0.93 -12.86 3.03
CA PRO A 75 -0.10 -12.85 2.00
C PRO A 75 0.54 -12.89 0.62
N HIS A 76 -0.03 -13.71 -0.27
CA HIS A 76 0.38 -13.83 -1.66
C HIS A 76 -0.74 -13.41 -2.58
N TRP A 77 -0.38 -12.68 -3.64
CA TRP A 77 -1.28 -12.32 -4.73
C TRP A 77 -0.80 -12.95 -6.02
N LYS A 78 -1.78 -13.37 -6.81
CA LYS A 78 -1.59 -13.81 -8.18
C LYS A 78 -1.86 -12.65 -9.12
N LEU A 79 -0.93 -12.40 -10.04
CA LEU A 79 -1.14 -11.45 -11.13
C LEU A 79 -2.22 -12.00 -12.08
N LYS A 80 -3.36 -11.32 -12.17
CA LYS A 80 -4.42 -11.62 -13.12
C LYS A 80 -4.24 -10.90 -14.44
N GLU A 81 -3.93 -9.62 -14.39
CA GLU A 81 -3.77 -8.78 -15.56
C GLU A 81 -2.46 -7.99 -15.43
N ASN A 82 -1.69 -7.95 -16.53
CA ASN A 82 -0.47 -7.18 -16.54
C ASN A 82 -0.83 -5.69 -16.54
N LEU A 83 -0.19 -4.92 -15.67
CA LEU A 83 -0.25 -3.47 -15.73
C LEU A 83 0.18 -3.02 -17.14
N PRO A 84 -0.55 -2.08 -17.77
CA PRO A 84 -0.08 -1.48 -19.01
C PRO A 84 1.29 -0.83 -18.79
N HIS A 85 2.05 -0.61 -19.86
CA HIS A 85 3.27 0.19 -19.76
C HIS A 85 2.91 1.60 -19.30
N LEU A 86 3.22 1.89 -18.04
CA LEU A 86 3.02 3.19 -17.40
C LEU A 86 4.36 3.91 -17.30
N ASP A 87 4.40 5.16 -17.72
CA ASP A 87 5.54 6.03 -17.43
C ASP A 87 5.66 6.29 -15.92
N ALA A 88 6.85 6.66 -15.43
CA ALA A 88 7.09 6.89 -14.00
C ALA A 88 6.08 7.87 -13.36
N LYS A 89 5.64 8.89 -14.11
CA LYS A 89 4.61 9.84 -13.65
C LYS A 89 3.23 9.19 -13.49
N GLN A 90 2.88 8.27 -14.39
CA GLN A 90 1.61 7.55 -14.33
C GLN A 90 1.62 6.51 -13.22
N GLN A 91 2.75 5.82 -13.01
CA GLN A 91 2.94 4.91 -11.88
C GLN A 91 2.75 5.65 -10.55
N ASN A 92 3.41 6.79 -10.35
CA ASN A 92 3.26 7.58 -9.14
C ASN A 92 1.82 8.03 -8.91
N LYS A 93 1.12 8.47 -9.97
CA LYS A 93 -0.27 8.87 -9.86
C LYS A 93 -1.19 7.69 -9.49
N LEU A 94 -1.01 6.54 -10.14
CA LEU A 94 -1.77 5.32 -9.85
C LEU A 94 -1.62 4.92 -8.37
N ILE A 95 -0.39 4.94 -7.87
CA ILE A 95 -0.10 4.60 -6.47
C ILE A 95 -0.75 5.60 -5.51
N ILE A 96 -0.64 6.91 -5.77
CA ILE A 96 -1.28 7.94 -4.94
C ILE A 96 -2.81 7.77 -4.93
N ASP A 97 -3.42 7.59 -6.09
CA ASP A 97 -4.88 7.39 -6.21
C ASP A 97 -5.32 6.12 -5.46
N ALA A 98 -4.56 5.02 -5.58
CA ALA A 98 -4.85 3.78 -4.88
C ALA A 98 -4.70 3.90 -3.36
N ILE A 99 -3.65 4.59 -2.87
CA ILE A 99 -3.46 4.88 -1.44
C ILE A 99 -4.67 5.67 -0.89
N ILE A 100 -5.09 6.71 -1.60
CA ILE A 100 -6.25 7.52 -1.19
C ILE A 100 -7.51 6.64 -1.11
N ASP A 101 -7.75 5.81 -2.12
CA ASP A 101 -8.90 4.90 -2.14
C ASP A 101 -8.87 3.90 -0.98
N TYR A 102 -7.70 3.36 -0.66
CA TYR A 102 -7.51 2.45 0.48
C TYR A 102 -7.89 3.11 1.81
N PHE A 103 -7.38 4.32 2.09
CA PHE A 103 -7.71 5.02 3.34
C PHE A 103 -9.16 5.51 3.40
N LYS A 104 -9.78 5.81 2.25
CA LYS A 104 -11.22 6.11 2.18
C LYS A 104 -12.06 4.88 2.50
N LYS A 105 -11.70 3.71 1.96
CA LYS A 105 -12.38 2.44 2.22
C LYS A 105 -12.26 2.01 3.69
N ASP A 106 -11.11 2.26 4.31
CA ASP A 106 -10.89 2.02 5.74
C ASP A 106 -11.65 3.02 6.64
N GLY A 107 -12.15 4.13 6.07
CA GLY A 107 -12.82 5.21 6.82
C GLY A 107 -11.87 6.11 7.60
N PHE A 108 -10.58 6.10 7.25
CA PHE A 108 -9.55 6.93 7.88
C PHE A 108 -9.65 8.40 7.42
N ILE A 109 -10.05 8.64 6.16
CA ILE A 109 -10.27 9.97 5.56
C ILE A 109 -11.65 10.11 4.92
#